data_AF-A0A645F5E1-F1
#
_entry.id   AF-A0A645F5E1-F1
#
_cell.length_a   1.000
_cell.length_b   1.000
_cell.length_c   1.000
_cell.angle_alpha   90.00
_cell.angle_beta   90.00
_cell.angle_gamma   90.00
#
_symmetry.space_group_name_H-M   'P 1'
#
loop_
_entity.id
_entity.type
_entity.pdbx_description
1 polymer ?
#
loop_
_entity_poly.entity_id
_entity_poly.type
_entity_poly.pdbx_seq_one_letter_code
_entity_poly.pdbx_strand_id
1 'polypeptide(L)'
;MLPKTVTSGKIIKAYDSDGRKHYDFQFQNRRGYKVTIEGLDGKFNPEYWNYAKLISGVLRYGMPIDQVIKLVSGLELDSETINTWKNGVERALKKYLPNETEAKGQKCPVCGQETLVYQEGCLKCRNCGASKC
;
A
#
# COMPACT_ATOMS: atom_id res chain seq x y z
N MET A 1 7.02 -9.42 16.20
CA MET A 1 7.34 -9.64 14.78
C MET A 1 6.49 -10.80 14.26
N LEU A 2 5.81 -10.67 13.12
CA LEU A 2 4.96 -11.73 12.55
C LEU A 2 5.82 -12.86 11.95
N PRO A 3 5.50 -14.15 12.17
CA PRO A 3 6.26 -15.24 11.56
C PRO A 3 6.15 -15.22 10.03
N LYS A 4 7.27 -15.35 9.33
CA LYS A 4 7.32 -15.33 7.85
C LYS A 4 6.49 -16.43 7.17
N THR A 5 6.13 -17.47 7.92
CA THR A 5 5.32 -18.60 7.44
C THR A 5 3.83 -18.29 7.36
N VAL A 6 3.39 -17.16 7.92
CA VAL A 6 1.98 -16.76 7.94
C VAL A 6 1.67 -15.95 6.68
N THR A 7 0.85 -16.51 5.80
CA THR A 7 0.43 -15.88 4.53
C THR A 7 -0.96 -15.27 4.59
N SER A 8 -1.79 -15.66 5.56
CA SER A 8 -3.14 -15.16 5.73
C SER A 8 -3.55 -15.15 7.21
N GLY A 9 -4.53 -14.32 7.53
CA GLY A 9 -5.09 -14.18 8.87
C GLY A 9 -6.24 -13.17 8.86
N LYS A 10 -6.76 -12.86 10.04
CA LYS A 10 -7.84 -11.90 10.23
C LYS A 10 -7.49 -10.91 11.34
N ILE A 11 -7.92 -9.66 11.14
CA ILE A 11 -7.84 -8.63 12.17
C ILE A 11 -9.13 -8.71 13.00
N ILE A 12 -8.98 -8.80 14.31
CA ILE A 12 -10.10 -8.84 15.27
C ILE A 12 -10.05 -7.57 16.10
N LYS A 13 -11.22 -7.00 16.36
CA LYS A 13 -11.36 -5.87 17.30
C LYS A 13 -11.58 -6.43 18.70
N ALA A 14 -10.76 -5.98 19.65
CA ALA A 14 -10.82 -6.40 21.05
C ALA A 14 -10.82 -5.18 21.99
N TYR A 15 -11.13 -5.44 23.25
CA TYR A 15 -11.26 -4.43 24.31
C TYR A 15 -10.55 -4.93 25.56
N ASP A 16 -9.69 -4.09 26.13
CA ASP A 16 -9.03 -4.34 27.40
C ASP A 16 -10.01 -4.24 28.56
N SER A 17 -9.60 -4.72 29.74
CA SER A 17 -10.34 -4.58 31.01
C SER A 17 -10.74 -3.12 31.30
N ASP A 18 -9.91 -2.18 30.87
CA ASP A 18 -10.09 -0.75 31.11
C ASP A 18 -10.95 -0.07 30.02
N GLY A 19 -11.54 -0.85 29.11
CA GLY A 19 -12.39 -0.35 28.01
C GLY A 19 -11.62 0.22 26.81
N ARG A 20 -10.28 0.18 26.84
CA ARG A 20 -9.44 0.59 25.70
C ARG A 20 -9.64 -0.38 24.54
N LYS A 21 -9.85 0.17 23.36
CA LYS A 21 -10.00 -0.61 22.12
C LYS A 21 -8.62 -0.86 21.51
N HIS A 22 -8.35 -2.10 21.15
CA HIS A 22 -7.17 -2.48 20.38
C HIS A 22 -7.55 -3.47 19.25
N TYR A 23 -6.59 -3.79 18.39
CA TYR A 23 -6.78 -4.73 17.29
C TYR A 23 -5.78 -5.87 17.38
N ASP A 24 -6.27 -7.09 17.23
CA ASP A 24 -5.46 -8.31 17.26
C ASP A 24 -5.34 -8.92 15.88
N PHE A 25 -4.24 -9.62 15.64
CA PHE A 25 -4.07 -10.44 14.44
C PHE A 25 -4.20 -11.91 14.79
N GLN A 26 -5.22 -12.57 14.26
CA GLN A 26 -5.40 -14.01 14.42
C GLN A 26 -5.08 -14.75 13.13
N PHE A 27 -4.29 -15.81 13.23
CA PHE A 27 -3.96 -16.69 12.10
C PHE A 27 -3.99 -18.15 12.54
N GLN A 28 -3.99 -19.06 11.56
CA GLN A 28 -3.83 -20.49 11.79
C GLN A 28 -2.38 -20.88 11.56
N ASN A 29 -1.75 -21.51 12.56
CA ASN A 29 -0.38 -22.00 12.39
C ASN A 29 -0.33 -23.27 11.52
N ARG A 30 0.87 -23.73 11.16
CA ARG A 30 1.08 -24.94 10.35
C ARG A 30 0.46 -26.22 10.94
N ARG A 31 0.21 -26.25 12.25
CA ARG A 31 -0.39 -27.40 12.96
C ARG A 31 -1.91 -27.26 13.10
N GLY A 32 -2.51 -26.23 12.51
CA GLY A 32 -3.95 -26.02 12.53
C GLY A 32 -4.47 -25.24 13.75
N TYR A 33 -3.61 -24.85 14.70
CA TYR A 33 -4.03 -24.11 15.88
C TYR A 33 -4.23 -22.63 15.59
N LYS A 34 -5.27 -22.06 16.22
CA LYS A 34 -5.51 -20.61 16.24
C LYS A 34 -4.47 -19.95 17.13
N VAL A 35 -3.76 -18.97 16.58
CA VAL A 35 -2.82 -18.13 17.31
C VAL A 35 -3.30 -16.70 17.17
N THR A 36 -3.43 -16.00 18.30
CA THR A 36 -3.75 -14.57 18.35
C THR A 36 -2.50 -13.81 18.77
N ILE A 37 -2.15 -12.80 17.99
CA ILE A 37 -1.13 -11.81 18.34
C ILE A 37 -1.88 -10.56 18.77
N GLU A 38 -1.86 -10.30 20.07
CA GLU A 38 -2.57 -9.18 20.67
C GLU A 38 -1.85 -7.84 20.45
N GLY A 39 -2.64 -6.76 20.46
CA GLY A 39 -2.14 -5.38 20.39
C GLY A 39 -1.35 -5.10 19.12
N LEU A 40 -1.86 -5.57 17.97
CA LEU A 40 -1.24 -5.34 16.66
C LEU A 40 -1.11 -3.85 16.37
N ASP A 41 -2.12 -3.05 16.74
CA ASP A 41 -2.14 -1.60 16.59
C ASP A 41 -1.04 -0.89 17.39
N GLY A 42 -0.65 -1.42 18.56
CA GLY A 42 0.48 -0.91 19.35
C GLY A 42 1.86 -1.23 18.76
N LYS A 43 1.94 -2.06 17.72
CA LYS A 43 3.21 -2.45 17.06
C LYS A 43 3.57 -1.56 15.87
N PHE A 44 2.71 -0.61 15.51
CA PHE A 44 2.97 0.34 14.44
C PHE A 44 3.37 1.70 15.01
N ASN A 45 4.23 2.41 14.28
CA ASN A 45 4.54 3.80 14.60
C ASN A 45 3.25 4.64 14.45
N PRO A 46 2.81 5.41 15.47
CA PRO A 46 1.63 6.27 15.41
C PRO A 46 1.60 7.22 14.22
N GLU A 47 2.76 7.66 13.75
CA GLU A 47 2.89 8.50 12.55
C GLU A 47 2.34 7.79 11.30
N TYR A 48 2.64 6.49 11.14
CA TYR A 48 2.17 5.67 10.01
C TYR A 48 0.64 5.51 10.04
N TRP A 49 0.06 5.53 11.24
CA TRP A 49 -1.38 5.46 11.44
C TRP A 49 -2.08 6.73 10.93
N ASN A 50 -1.49 7.90 11.11
CA ASN A 50 -2.04 9.15 10.59
C ASN A 50 -2.04 9.17 9.07
N TYR A 51 -0.97 8.71 8.42
CA TYR A 51 -0.95 8.58 6.97
C TYR A 51 -1.93 7.53 6.46
N ALA A 52 -2.05 6.39 7.13
CA ALA A 52 -3.04 5.37 6.78
C ALA A 52 -4.48 5.91 6.87
N LYS A 53 -4.80 6.72 7.90
CA LYS A 53 -6.09 7.41 8.03
C LYS A 53 -6.32 8.40 6.90
N LEU A 54 -5.32 9.23 6.57
CA LEU A 54 -5.40 10.21 5.48
C LEU A 54 -5.68 9.51 4.14
N ILE A 55 -4.88 8.49 3.81
CA ILE A 55 -5.02 7.72 2.56
C ILE A 55 -6.38 7.01 2.52
N SER A 56 -6.82 6.41 3.63
CA SER A 56 -8.15 5.81 3.73
C SER A 56 -9.28 6.82 3.56
N GLY A 57 -9.09 8.04 4.07
CA GLY A 57 -10.04 9.14 3.91
C GLY A 57 -10.17 9.58 2.45
N VAL A 58 -9.06 9.90 1.78
CA VAL A 58 -9.09 10.35 0.38
C VAL A 58 -9.67 9.29 -0.55
N LEU A 59 -9.39 8.00 -0.32
CA LEU A 59 -9.98 6.89 -1.07
C LEU A 59 -11.49 6.79 -0.83
N ARG A 60 -11.93 6.90 0.43
CA ARG A 60 -13.35 6.83 0.81
C ARG A 60 -14.18 7.98 0.22
N TYR A 61 -13.58 9.16 0.11
CA TYR A 61 -14.21 10.33 -0.49
C TYR A 61 -14.12 10.36 -2.02
N GLY A 62 -13.62 9.28 -2.65
CA GLY A 62 -13.67 9.13 -4.10
C GLY A 62 -12.64 9.96 -4.86
N MET A 63 -11.52 10.33 -4.22
CA MET A 63 -10.41 10.95 -4.95
C MET A 63 -9.90 9.99 -6.04
N PRO A 64 -9.70 10.46 -7.29
CA PRO A 64 -9.16 9.62 -8.36
C PRO A 64 -7.83 8.97 -7.98
N ILE A 65 -7.66 7.69 -8.31
CA ILE A 65 -6.49 6.89 -7.88
C ILE A 65 -5.16 7.51 -8.34
N ASP A 66 -5.12 8.12 -9.53
CA ASP A 66 -3.91 8.80 -10.03
C ASP A 66 -3.53 10.01 -9.16
N GLN A 67 -4.51 10.75 -8.65
CA GLN A 67 -4.31 11.85 -7.72
C GLN A 67 -3.90 11.35 -6.34
N VAL A 68 -4.48 10.26 -5.86
CA VAL A 68 -4.07 9.63 -4.59
C VAL A 68 -2.62 9.17 -4.68
N ILE A 69 -2.20 8.56 -5.80
CA ILE A 69 -0.81 8.17 -6.02
C ILE A 69 0.12 9.38 -5.99
N LYS A 70 -0.25 10.49 -6.66
CA LYS A 70 0.54 11.74 -6.63
C LYS A 70 0.66 12.29 -5.21
N LEU A 71 -0.43 12.32 -4.46
CA LEU A 71 -0.45 12.76 -3.07
C LEU A 71 0.48 11.90 -2.20
N VAL A 72 0.37 10.57 -2.29
CA VAL A 72 1.24 9.65 -1.55
C VAL A 72 2.70 9.85 -1.95
N SER A 73 2.99 10.02 -3.25
CA SER A 73 4.37 10.22 -3.73
C SER A 73 5.02 11.49 -3.20
N GLY A 74 4.24 12.55 -3.05
CA GLY A 74 4.67 13.85 -2.53
C GLY A 74 4.79 13.92 -1.01
N LEU A 75 4.50 12.84 -0.27
CA LEU A 75 4.77 12.80 1.16
C LEU A 75 6.29 12.84 1.40
N GLU A 76 6.74 13.91 2.04
CA GLU A 76 8.09 14.05 2.58
C GLU A 76 8.10 13.49 4.00
N LEU A 77 8.83 12.40 4.19
CA LEU A 77 8.82 11.62 5.40
C LEU A 77 10.26 11.44 5.90
N ASP A 78 10.45 11.53 7.21
CA ASP A 78 11.74 11.74 7.88
C ASP A 78 12.61 10.47 8.05
N SER A 79 12.11 9.29 7.67
CA SER A 79 12.86 8.02 7.82
C SER A 79 12.86 7.12 6.58
N GLU A 80 13.91 6.30 6.42
CA GLU A 80 14.00 5.32 5.32
C GLU A 80 12.91 4.24 5.39
N THR A 81 12.55 3.82 6.61
CA THR A 81 11.52 2.81 6.85
C THR A 81 10.16 3.23 6.30
N ILE A 82 9.78 4.50 6.53
CA ILE A 82 8.50 5.03 6.06
C ILE A 82 8.52 5.33 4.56
N ASN A 83 9.67 5.68 3.99
CA ASN A 83 9.84 5.78 2.54
C ASN A 83 9.64 4.42 1.85
N THR A 84 10.09 3.32 2.47
CA THR A 84 9.82 1.96 1.97
C THR A 84 8.33 1.62 2.01
N TRP A 85 7.65 2.00 3.10
CA TRP A 85 6.19 1.87 3.22
C TRP A 85 5.46 2.69 2.14
N LYS A 86 5.83 3.96 1.95
CA LYS A 86 5.30 4.86 0.91
C LYS A 86 5.36 4.23 -0.48
N ASN A 87 6.53 3.72 -0.85
CA ASN A 87 6.74 3.01 -2.12
C ASN A 87 5.89 1.74 -2.23
N GLY A 88 5.68 1.03 -1.12
CA GLY A 88 4.76 -0.11 -1.05
C GLY A 88 3.31 0.29 -1.35
N VAL A 89 2.83 1.37 -0.74
CA VAL A 89 1.47 1.89 -0.94
C VAL A 89 1.26 2.35 -2.38
N GLU A 90 2.19 3.13 -2.95
CA GLU A 90 2.11 3.52 -4.37
C GLU A 90 1.97 2.33 -5.31
N ARG A 91 2.81 1.30 -5.13
CA ARG A 91 2.75 0.09 -5.96
C ARG A 91 1.43 -0.65 -5.82
N ALA A 92 0.87 -0.68 -4.61
CA ALA A 92 -0.45 -1.29 -4.39
C ALA A 92 -1.55 -0.49 -5.12
N LEU A 93 -1.52 0.84 -5.04
CA LEU A 93 -2.51 1.73 -5.66
C LEU A 93 -2.43 1.72 -7.19
N LYS A 94 -1.23 1.64 -7.78
CA LYS A 94 -1.03 1.58 -9.24
C LYS A 94 -1.79 0.43 -9.91
N LYS A 95 -2.06 -0.66 -9.20
CA LYS A 95 -2.86 -1.80 -9.70
C LYS A 95 -4.33 -1.49 -9.93
N TYR A 96 -4.83 -0.40 -9.33
CA TYR A 96 -6.21 0.04 -9.44
C TYR A 96 -6.39 1.17 -10.47
N LEU A 97 -5.33 1.57 -11.16
CA LEU A 97 -5.46 2.48 -12.30
C LEU A 97 -6.15 1.75 -13.46
N PRO A 98 -7.07 2.42 -14.17
CA PRO A 98 -7.59 1.90 -15.43
C PRO A 98 -6.45 1.57 -16.39
N ASN A 99 -6.57 0.45 -17.12
CA ASN A 99 -5.64 0.16 -18.21
C ASN A 99 -5.65 1.31 -19.21
N GLU A 100 -4.49 1.54 -19.83
CA GLU A 100 -4.25 2.64 -20.77
C GLU A 100 -4.19 4.04 -20.17
N THR A 101 -4.17 4.17 -18.84
CA THR A 101 -3.92 5.48 -18.20
C THR A 101 -2.54 5.99 -18.60
N GLU A 102 -2.48 7.16 -19.25
CA GLU A 102 -1.22 7.79 -19.67
C GLU A 102 -0.36 8.20 -18.47
N ALA A 103 0.92 7.84 -18.50
CA ALA A 103 1.91 8.28 -17.54
C ALA A 103 2.45 9.66 -17.92
N LYS A 104 1.57 10.68 -17.83
CA LYS A 104 1.90 12.07 -18.19
C LYS A 104 3.16 12.55 -17.48
N GLY A 105 4.10 13.12 -18.24
CA GLY A 105 5.39 13.61 -17.76
C GLY A 105 6.50 12.56 -17.70
N GLN A 106 6.23 11.29 -18.02
CA GLN A 106 7.26 10.24 -18.03
C GLN A 106 7.64 9.83 -19.46
N LYS A 107 8.95 9.92 -19.75
CA LYS A 107 9.52 9.43 -21.01
C LYS A 107 9.96 7.98 -20.87
N CYS A 108 9.75 7.20 -21.92
CA CYS A 108 10.25 5.84 -22.00
C CYS A 108 11.78 5.85 -21.85
N PRO A 109 12.36 5.07 -20.92
CA PRO A 109 13.81 5.02 -20.75
C PRO A 109 14.54 4.35 -21.92
N VAL A 110 13.81 3.63 -22.79
CA VAL A 110 14.36 2.91 -23.94
C VAL A 110 14.33 3.76 -25.21
N CYS A 111 13.18 4.37 -25.54
CA CYS A 111 13.01 5.12 -26.79
C CYS A 111 12.86 6.62 -26.62
N GLY A 112 12.88 7.15 -25.38
CA GLY A 112 12.81 8.59 -25.09
C GLY A 112 11.46 9.26 -25.35
N GLN A 113 10.47 8.55 -25.87
CA GLN A 113 9.14 9.09 -26.18
C GLN A 113 8.20 9.04 -24.98
N GLU A 114 7.28 10.00 -24.90
CA GLU A 114 6.24 10.10 -23.86
C GLU A 114 5.02 9.24 -24.20
N THR A 115 5.25 7.96 -24.47
CA THR A 115 4.22 6.98 -24.88
C THR A 115 4.00 5.89 -23.84
N LEU A 116 4.30 6.21 -22.57
CA LEU A 116 4.15 5.31 -21.44
C LEU A 116 2.70 5.30 -20.92
N VAL A 117 2.15 4.11 -20.74
CA VAL A 117 0.80 3.87 -20.22
C VAL A 117 0.83 2.83 -19.11
N TYR A 118 -0.08 2.92 -18.16
CA TYR A 118 -0.28 1.88 -17.16
C TYR A 118 -1.13 0.75 -17.74
N GLN A 119 -0.63 -0.48 -17.65
CA GLN A 119 -1.35 -1.69 -18.03
C GLN A 119 -1.04 -2.78 -17.01
N GLU A 120 -2.09 -3.37 -16.41
CA GLU A 120 -1.97 -4.44 -15.41
C GLU A 120 -1.07 -4.07 -14.21
N GLY A 121 -1.04 -2.78 -13.84
CA GLY A 121 -0.21 -2.27 -12.75
C GLY A 121 1.27 -2.06 -13.09
N CYS A 122 1.67 -2.27 -14.35
CA CYS A 122 3.01 -1.98 -14.85
C CYS A 122 3.00 -0.82 -15.85
N LEU A 123 4.15 -0.17 -16.03
CA LEU A 123 4.36 0.91 -16.98
C LEU A 123 4.81 0.32 -18.32
N LYS A 124 3.99 0.42 -19.38
CA LYS A 124 4.30 -0.08 -20.72
C LYS A 124 4.44 1.06 -21.72
N CYS A 125 5.41 0.97 -22.63
CA CYS A 125 5.57 1.92 -23.73
C CYS A 125 4.83 1.42 -24.97
N ARG A 126 3.90 2.24 -25.50
CA ARG A 126 3.17 1.94 -26.75
C ARG A 126 4.05 1.94 -27.99
N ASN A 127 5.17 2.66 -27.97
CA ASN A 127 6.05 2.79 -29.13
C ASN A 127 7.06 1.64 -29.27
N CYS A 128 7.75 1.26 -28.19
CA CYS A 128 8.82 0.24 -28.24
C CYS A 128 8.53 -1.04 -27.46
N GLY A 129 7.38 -1.13 -26.79
CA GLY A 129 6.99 -2.32 -26.02
C GLY A 129 7.71 -2.49 -24.67
N ALA A 130 8.62 -1.59 -24.29
CA ALA A 130 9.30 -1.64 -23.01
C ALA A 130 8.31 -1.65 -21.83
N SER A 131 8.54 -2.51 -20.84
CA SER A 131 7.70 -2.65 -19.64
C SER A 131 8.53 -2.50 -18.37
N LYS A 132 8.00 -1.82 -17.35
CA LYS A 132 8.60 -1.71 -16.02
C LYS A 132 7.55 -1.91 -14.93
N CYS A 133 7.80 -2.90 -14.07
CA CYS A 133 7.14 -3.17 -12.81
C CYS A 133 8.21 -3.04 -11.69
#